data_AF-A0A7X0XES6-F1
#
_entry.id   AF-A0A7X0XES6-F1
#
_cell.length_a   1.000
_cell.length_b   1.000
_cell.length_c   1.000
_cell.angle_alpha   90.00
_cell.angle_beta   90.00
_cell.angle_gamma   90.00
#
_symmetry.space_group_name_H-M   'P 1'
#
loop_
_entity.id
_entity.type
_entity.pdbx_description
1 polymer ?
#
loop_
_entity_poly.entity_id
_entity_poly.type
_entity_poly.pdbx_seq_one_letter_code
_entity_poly.pdbx_strand_id
1 'polypeptide(L)'
;MTSRQKLPSLVTETIALASQNRTYDEPVIFHSDQGSQYTSQAVRQALDKHRLVPSFSKKAYPWDNAVNEAFFKYMKKEELNRRIFQTLEDVGLACFEYMEGFYNSKRPHGFNDMLTPDEKENYFFHASSLF
;
A
#
# COMPACT_ATOMS: atom_id res chain seq x y z
N MET A 1 -2.97 -11.77 -26.73
CA MET A 1 -2.26 -10.95 -25.73
C MET A 1 -3.13 -9.76 -25.37
N THR A 2 -4.12 -9.95 -24.50
CA THR A 2 -4.86 -8.82 -23.91
C THR A 2 -3.99 -8.24 -22.81
N SER A 3 -3.47 -7.04 -23.04
CA SER A 3 -2.94 -6.22 -21.95
C SER A 3 -4.01 -6.17 -20.86
N ARG A 4 -3.77 -6.77 -19.69
CA ARG A 4 -4.62 -6.54 -18.51
C ARG A 4 -4.49 -5.05 -18.20
N GLN A 5 -5.39 -4.23 -18.73
CA GLN A 5 -5.48 -2.83 -18.34
C GLN A 5 -5.67 -2.81 -16.83
N LYS A 6 -4.72 -2.18 -16.11
CA LYS A 6 -4.89 -1.85 -14.70
C LYS A 6 -6.11 -0.92 -14.62
N LEU A 7 -7.17 -1.38 -13.97
CA LEU A 7 -8.45 -0.67 -13.95
C LEU A 7 -8.39 0.47 -12.92
N PRO A 8 -8.68 1.73 -13.31
CA PRO A 8 -8.86 2.82 -12.35
C PRO A 8 -9.87 2.51 -11.25
N SER A 9 -10.89 1.70 -11.55
CA SER A 9 -11.93 1.31 -10.58
C SER A 9 -11.34 0.62 -9.34
N LEU A 10 -10.38 -0.29 -9.53
CA LEU A 10 -9.72 -0.99 -8.44
C LEU A 10 -8.98 -0.02 -7.50
N VAL A 11 -8.34 1.02 -8.08
CA VAL A 11 -7.66 2.06 -7.30
C VAL A 11 -8.68 2.88 -6.51
N THR A 12 -9.77 3.32 -7.15
CA THR A 12 -10.80 4.10 -6.47
C THR A 12 -11.52 3.34 -5.37
N GLU A 13 -11.78 2.04 -5.56
CA GLU A 13 -12.36 1.16 -4.54
C GLU A 13 -11.40 0.99 -3.35
N THR A 14 -10.10 0.79 -3.63
CA THR A 14 -9.07 0.69 -2.59
C THR A 14 -8.96 1.97 -1.77
N ILE A 15 -8.96 3.15 -2.42
CA ILE A 15 -8.96 4.46 -1.74
C ILE A 15 -10.17 4.59 -0.82
N ALA A 16 -11.35 4.22 -1.30
CA ALA A 16 -12.58 4.31 -0.53
C ALA A 16 -12.54 3.39 0.71
N LEU A 17 -12.06 2.15 0.57
CA LEU A 17 -11.91 1.21 1.69
C LEU A 17 -10.88 1.69 2.70
N ALA A 18 -9.70 2.12 2.24
CA ALA A 18 -8.65 2.63 3.13
C ALA A 18 -9.12 3.86 3.93
N SER A 19 -9.85 4.77 3.28
CA SER A 19 -10.38 5.98 3.92
C SER A 19 -11.55 5.72 4.88
N GLN A 20 -12.22 4.57 4.77
CA GLN A 20 -13.25 4.14 5.72
C GLN A 20 -12.65 3.52 6.97
N ASN A 21 -11.52 2.81 6.82
CA ASN A 21 -10.87 2.09 7.91
C ASN A 21 -9.95 2.98 8.75
N ARG A 22 -9.61 4.19 8.29
CA ARG A 22 -8.61 5.05 8.91
C ARG A 22 -9.08 6.49 8.97
N THR A 23 -8.87 7.14 10.11
CA THR A 23 -9.15 8.57 10.32
C THR A 23 -7.84 9.29 10.55
N TYR A 24 -7.70 10.48 9.94
CA TYR A 24 -6.51 11.31 10.04
C TYR A 24 -6.94 12.77 10.18
N ASP A 25 -6.28 13.50 11.09
CA ASP A 25 -6.56 14.92 11.32
C ASP A 25 -5.78 15.83 10.35
N GLU A 26 -4.67 15.32 9.82
CA GLU A 26 -3.77 16.05 8.91
C GLU A 26 -3.94 15.59 7.44
N PRO A 27 -3.58 16.43 6.46
CA PRO A 27 -3.58 16.05 5.06
C PRO A 27 -2.71 14.82 4.79
N VAL A 28 -3.31 13.77 4.22
CA VAL A 28 -2.60 12.52 3.89
C VAL A 28 -2.17 12.53 2.43
N ILE A 29 -0.90 12.21 2.20
CA ILE A 29 -0.33 12.08 0.87
C ILE A 29 -0.64 10.68 0.30
N PHE A 30 -1.22 10.63 -0.89
CA PHE A 30 -1.30 9.42 -1.70
C PHE A 30 -0.17 9.43 -2.73
N HIS A 31 0.88 8.64 -2.50
CA HIS A 31 2.02 8.55 -3.41
C HIS A 31 1.90 7.36 -4.36
N SER A 32 2.11 7.58 -5.66
CA SER A 32 2.12 6.51 -6.66
C SER A 32 3.11 6.76 -7.81
N ASP A 33 3.35 5.75 -8.63
CA ASP A 33 3.95 5.95 -9.94
C ASP A 33 3.03 6.75 -10.89
N GLN A 34 3.57 7.15 -12.05
CA GLN A 34 2.83 7.89 -13.08
C GLN A 34 2.01 7.00 -14.03
N GLY A 35 1.69 5.77 -13.62
CA GLY A 35 0.88 4.84 -14.39
C GLY A 35 -0.50 5.42 -14.73
N SER A 36 -1.01 5.09 -15.92
CA SER A 36 -2.26 5.66 -16.44
C SER A 36 -3.47 5.43 -15.56
N GLN A 37 -3.50 4.36 -14.77
CA GLN A 37 -4.56 4.13 -13.79
C GLN A 37 -4.58 5.19 -12.69
N TYR A 38 -3.41 5.60 -12.17
CA TYR A 38 -3.29 6.57 -11.08
C TYR A 38 -3.43 8.02 -11.55
N THR A 39 -3.09 8.30 -12.80
CA THR A 39 -3.24 9.64 -13.41
C THR A 39 -4.61 9.85 -14.05
N SER A 40 -5.52 8.87 -13.95
CA SER A 40 -6.88 8.96 -14.49
C SER A 40 -7.74 9.99 -13.75
N GLN A 41 -8.71 10.57 -14.46
CA GLN A 41 -9.67 11.52 -13.89
C GLN A 41 -10.47 10.89 -12.73
N ALA A 42 -10.88 9.63 -12.86
CA ALA A 42 -11.62 8.90 -11.83
C ALA A 42 -10.81 8.80 -10.52
N VAL A 43 -9.52 8.45 -10.60
CA VAL A 43 -8.65 8.40 -9.41
C VAL A 43 -8.46 9.79 -8.82
N ARG A 44 -8.27 10.82 -9.66
CA ARG A 44 -8.15 12.19 -9.16
C ARG A 44 -9.38 12.64 -8.37
N GLN A 45 -10.57 12.39 -8.90
CA GLN A 45 -11.83 12.69 -8.22
C GLN A 45 -11.99 11.93 -6.90
N ALA A 46 -11.57 10.67 -6.85
CA ALA A 46 -11.60 9.88 -5.62
C ALA A 46 -10.65 10.46 -4.56
N LEU A 47 -9.42 10.84 -4.93
CA LEU A 47 -8.47 11.47 -4.01
C LEU A 47 -9.03 12.79 -3.46
N ASP A 48 -9.56 13.66 -4.33
CA ASP A 48 -10.15 14.93 -3.91
C ASP A 48 -11.35 14.71 -2.95
N LYS A 49 -12.23 13.73 -3.24
CA LYS A 49 -13.37 13.36 -2.38
C LYS A 49 -12.94 12.94 -0.98
N HIS A 50 -11.83 12.22 -0.87
CA HIS A 50 -11.29 11.70 0.39
C HIS A 50 -10.24 12.63 1.01
N ARG A 51 -10.05 13.85 0.48
CA ARG A 51 -9.08 14.85 0.96
C ARG A 51 -7.62 14.35 0.97
N LEU A 52 -7.29 13.46 0.02
CA LEU A 52 -5.95 12.93 -0.14
C LEU A 52 -5.16 13.77 -1.14
N VAL A 53 -3.91 14.09 -0.81
CA VAL A 53 -3.02 14.90 -1.65
C VAL A 53 -2.25 13.99 -2.60
N PRO A 54 -2.47 14.05 -3.92
CA PRO A 54 -1.72 13.23 -4.86
C PRO A 54 -0.25 13.63 -4.91
N SER A 55 0.63 12.63 -4.88
CA SER A 55 2.06 12.77 -5.10
C SER A 55 2.53 11.71 -6.08
N PHE A 56 3.37 12.07 -7.03
CA PHE A 56 3.85 11.15 -8.06
C PHE A 56 5.36 11.04 -8.04
N SER A 57 5.88 9.82 -8.24
CA SER A 57 7.32 9.63 -8.42
C SER A 57 7.84 10.45 -9.59
N LYS A 58 9.07 10.94 -9.48
CA LYS A 58 9.71 11.63 -10.61
C LYS A 58 9.97 10.64 -11.75
N LYS A 59 9.89 11.12 -12.99
CA LYS A 59 10.24 10.30 -14.15
C LYS A 59 11.69 9.84 -14.05
N ALA A 60 11.93 8.52 -14.16
CA ALA A 60 13.22 7.86 -14.00
C ALA A 60 13.82 7.87 -12.57
N TYR A 61 12.97 7.96 -11.54
CA TYR A 61 13.38 7.81 -10.13
C TYR A 61 12.79 6.51 -9.53
N PRO A 62 13.44 5.35 -9.72
CA PRO A 62 12.94 4.07 -9.21
C PRO A 62 12.92 3.99 -7.67
N TRP A 63 13.70 4.84 -7.00
CA TRP A 63 13.85 4.85 -5.55
C TRP A 63 12.55 5.25 -4.82
N ASP A 64 11.73 6.10 -5.44
CA ASP A 64 10.47 6.59 -4.85
C ASP A 64 9.46 5.46 -4.60
N ASN A 65 9.55 4.36 -5.36
CA ASN A 65 8.68 3.19 -5.25
C ASN A 65 9.39 1.96 -4.66
N ALA A 66 10.64 2.10 -4.21
CA ALA A 66 11.48 0.98 -3.80
C ALA A 66 10.88 0.16 -2.65
N VAL A 67 10.18 0.82 -1.71
CA VAL A 67 9.53 0.14 -0.57
C VAL A 67 8.41 -0.79 -1.04
N ASN A 68 7.52 -0.31 -1.91
CA ASN A 68 6.45 -1.12 -2.48
C ASN A 68 7.00 -2.26 -3.34
N GLU A 69 8.03 -1.99 -4.16
CA GLU A 69 8.67 -3.01 -4.98
C GLU A 69 9.32 -4.10 -4.13
N ALA A 70 10.01 -3.72 -3.05
CA ALA A 70 10.59 -4.65 -2.10
C ALA A 70 9.49 -5.49 -1.44
N PHE A 71 8.42 -4.87 -0.94
CA PHE A 71 7.27 -5.57 -0.35
C PHE A 71 6.73 -6.65 -1.28
N PHE A 72 6.35 -6.29 -2.52
CA PHE A 72 5.79 -7.25 -3.47
C PHE A 72 6.80 -8.32 -3.90
N LYS A 73 8.09 -7.98 -4.00
CA LYS A 73 9.15 -8.94 -4.28
C LYS A 73 9.24 -10.01 -3.18
N TYR A 74 9.22 -9.60 -1.92
CA TYR A 74 9.31 -10.55 -0.79
C TYR A 74 8.03 -11.35 -0.62
N MET A 75 6.84 -10.74 -0.69
CA MET A 75 5.57 -11.46 -0.63
C MET A 75 5.48 -12.54 -1.70
N LYS A 76 5.82 -12.21 -2.96
CA LYS A 76 5.84 -13.21 -4.04
C LYS A 76 6.82 -14.34 -3.75
N LYS A 77 8.04 -14.01 -3.35
CA LYS A 77 9.09 -14.99 -3.10
C LYS A 77 8.77 -15.93 -1.92
N GLU A 78 8.27 -15.37 -0.84
CA GLU A 78 8.16 -16.05 0.45
C GLU A 78 6.82 -16.75 0.64
N GLU A 79 5.77 -16.27 -0.02
CA GLU A 79 4.41 -16.76 0.15
C GLU A 79 3.83 -17.27 -1.17
N LEU A 80 3.61 -16.37 -2.15
CA LEU A 80 2.77 -16.69 -3.32
C LEU A 80 3.41 -17.70 -4.28
N ASN A 81 4.72 -17.63 -4.52
CA ASN A 81 5.41 -18.52 -5.47
C ASN A 81 5.71 -19.92 -4.90
N ARG A 82 5.41 -20.16 -3.61
CA ARG A 82 5.72 -21.42 -2.92
C ARG A 82 4.49 -22.31 -2.74
N ARG A 83 3.31 -21.83 -3.15
CA ARG A 83 2.02 -22.50 -2.97
C ARG A 83 1.29 -22.59 -4.30
N ILE A 84 0.41 -23.57 -4.42
CA ILE A 84 -0.57 -23.66 -5.50
C ILE A 84 -1.93 -23.37 -4.87
N PHE A 85 -2.61 -22.36 -5.40
CA PHE A 85 -3.93 -21.93 -4.93
C PHE A 85 -5.02 -22.51 -5.82
N GLN A 86 -6.15 -22.89 -5.23
CA GLN A 86 -7.28 -23.44 -5.97
C GLN A 86 -8.27 -22.34 -6.36
N THR A 87 -8.41 -21.33 -5.50
CA THR A 87 -9.37 -20.25 -5.65
C THR A 87 -8.71 -18.86 -5.50
N LEU A 88 -9.41 -17.81 -5.93
CA LEU A 88 -8.94 -16.44 -5.71
C LEU A 88 -9.08 -16.04 -4.23
N GLU A 89 -10.05 -16.62 -3.54
CA GLU A 89 -10.27 -16.49 -2.11
C GLU A 89 -9.06 -17.01 -1.33
N ASP A 90 -8.48 -18.16 -1.72
CA ASP A 90 -7.26 -18.69 -1.12
C ASP A 90 -6.08 -17.71 -1.27
N VAL A 91 -5.96 -17.08 -2.45
CA VAL A 91 -4.92 -16.08 -2.71
C VAL A 91 -5.15 -14.84 -1.84
N GLY A 92 -6.40 -14.40 -1.72
CA GLY A 92 -6.79 -13.27 -0.86
C GLY A 92 -6.43 -13.52 0.60
N LEU A 93 -6.75 -14.71 1.12
CA LEU A 93 -6.40 -15.10 2.49
C LEU A 93 -4.88 -15.15 2.69
N ALA A 94 -4.13 -15.76 1.77
CA ALA A 94 -2.67 -15.81 1.86
C ALA A 94 -2.03 -14.40 1.84
N CYS A 95 -2.54 -13.50 1.00
CA CYS A 95 -2.12 -12.10 0.99
C CYS A 95 -2.40 -11.42 2.34
N PHE A 96 -3.60 -11.60 2.90
CA PHE A 96 -3.99 -11.03 4.19
C PHE A 96 -3.13 -11.57 5.34
N GLU A 97 -2.95 -12.89 5.43
CA GLU A 97 -2.12 -13.53 6.45
C GLU A 97 -0.66 -13.07 6.37
N TYR A 98 -0.12 -12.91 5.15
CA TYR A 98 1.23 -12.40 4.97
C TYR A 98 1.34 -10.94 5.40
N MET A 99 0.36 -10.09 5.05
CA MET A 99 0.35 -8.67 5.39
C MET A 99 0.16 -8.45 6.88
N GLU A 100 -0.99 -8.82 7.42
CA GLU A 100 -1.40 -8.51 8.79
C GLU A 100 -0.84 -9.50 9.80
N GLY A 101 -0.75 -10.78 9.43
CA GLY A 101 -0.30 -11.84 10.34
C GLY A 101 1.22 -11.91 10.49
N PHE A 102 1.99 -11.25 9.61
CA PHE A 102 3.44 -11.35 9.58
C PHE A 102 4.19 -10.06 9.21
N TYR A 103 3.95 -9.47 8.03
CA TYR A 103 4.74 -8.33 7.55
C TYR A 103 4.57 -7.10 8.45
N ASN A 104 3.33 -6.68 8.71
CA ASN A 104 3.01 -5.51 9.52
C ASN A 104 3.27 -5.74 11.01
N SER A 105 2.94 -6.94 11.52
CA SER A 105 2.89 -7.21 12.95
C SER A 105 4.14 -7.87 13.54
N LYS A 106 4.99 -8.51 12.72
CA LYS A 106 6.11 -9.34 13.23
C LYS A 106 7.45 -9.12 12.53
N ARG A 107 7.49 -8.55 11.33
CA ARG A 107 8.75 -8.38 10.58
C ARG A 107 9.40 -7.05 10.94
N PRO A 108 10.58 -7.03 11.58
CA PRO A 108 11.32 -5.80 11.80
C PRO A 108 11.97 -5.31 10.50
N HIS A 109 12.04 -3.99 10.32
CA HIS A 109 12.67 -3.37 9.16
C HIS A 109 13.82 -2.46 9.59
N GLY A 110 14.99 -2.61 8.95
CA GLY A 110 16.16 -1.78 9.25
C GLY A 110 15.91 -0.29 9.03
N PHE A 111 15.07 0.09 8.06
CA PHE A 111 14.67 1.49 7.83
C PHE A 111 13.76 2.04 8.94
N ASN A 112 13.11 1.16 9.70
CA ASN A 112 12.22 1.51 10.81
C ASN A 112 12.93 1.35 12.17
N ASP A 113 14.25 1.46 12.24
CA ASP A 113 15.03 1.28 13.48
C ASP A 113 14.82 -0.11 14.12
N MET A 114 14.66 -1.14 13.27
CA MET A 114 14.35 -2.52 13.66
C MET A 114 12.96 -2.71 14.30
N LEU A 115 12.06 -1.75 14.17
CA LEU A 115 10.64 -1.90 14.51
C LEU A 115 9.86 -2.53 13.35
N THR A 116 8.74 -3.19 13.68
CA THR A 116 7.74 -3.58 12.68
C THR A 116 6.98 -2.36 12.14
N PRO A 117 6.29 -2.45 10.99
CA PRO A 117 5.44 -1.38 10.50
C PRO A 117 4.40 -0.93 11.54
N ASP A 118 3.73 -1.87 12.22
CA ASP A 118 2.73 -1.54 13.25
C ASP A 118 3.37 -0.84 14.45
N GLU A 119 4.53 -1.32 14.92
CA GLU A 119 5.26 -0.68 16.01
C GLU A 119 5.72 0.74 15.64
N LYS A 120 6.24 0.92 14.42
CA LYS A 120 6.70 2.23 13.94
C LYS A 120 5.54 3.22 13.83
N GLU A 121 4.39 2.76 13.35
CA GLU A 121 3.18 3.57 13.25
C GLU A 121 2.63 3.95 14.64
N ASN A 122 2.52 2.98 15.56
CA ASN A 122 2.12 3.23 16.94
C ASN A 122 3.06 4.23 17.63
N TYR A 123 4.38 4.06 17.44
CA TYR A 123 5.36 5.01 17.98
C TYR A 123 5.12 6.42 17.42
N PHE A 124 4.88 6.57 16.11
CA PHE A 124 4.64 7.87 15.50
C PHE A 124 3.42 8.59 16.10
N PHE A 125 2.29 7.91 16.24
CA PHE A 125 1.06 8.51 16.77
C PHE A 125 1.10 8.75 18.29
N HIS A 126 1.74 7.86 19.07
CA HIS A 126 1.81 7.99 20.53
C HIS A 126 2.98 8.85 21.02
N ALA A 127 4.09 8.93 20.28
CA ALA A 127 5.18 9.88 20.60
C ALA A 127 4.76 11.32 20.34
N SER A 128 3.85 11.54 19.38
CA SER A 128 3.29 12.87 19.08
C SER A 128 2.30 13.37 20.15
N SER A 129 1.91 12.53 21.12
CA SER A 129 1.02 12.90 22.24
C SER A 129 1.77 13.46 23.46
N LEU A 130 3.11 13.54 23.42
CA LEU A 130 3.97 13.94 24.54
C LEU A 130 4.48 15.40 24.46
N PHE A 131 3.95 16.20 23.53
CA PHE A 131 4.24 17.64 23.41
C PHE A 131 2.96 18.45 23.20
#